data_AF-A0A7G1G9D9-F1
#
_entry.id   AF-A0A7G1G9D9-F1
#
_cell.length_a   1.000
_cell.length_b   1.000
_cell.length_c   1.000
_cell.angle_alpha   90.00
_cell.angle_beta   90.00
_cell.angle_gamma   90.00
#
_symmetry.space_group_name_H-M   'P 1'
#
loop_
_entity.id
_entity.type
_entity.pdbx_description
1 polymer ?
#
loop_
_entity_poly.entity_id
_entity_poly.type
_entity_poly.pdbx_seq_one_letter_code
_entity_poly.pdbx_strand_id
1 'polypeptide(L)'
;MIGPVYNLSYDTKGMNEKKAAEAFVSELFAKVLNSMNDNPLVKDNKLFPKSNTEKWFKEMLNAEYAKSLSKKELKPLVNQVVNSIKPNRK
;
A
#
# COMPACT_ATOMS: atom_id res chain seq x y z
N MET A 1 -21.77 5.29 4.80
CA MET A 1 -20.34 5.28 5.19
C MET A 1 -19.54 4.85 3.98
N ILE A 2 -18.50 5.61 3.62
CA ILE A 2 -17.59 5.20 2.54
C ILE A 2 -16.74 4.06 3.10
N GLY A 3 -16.79 2.90 2.46
CA GLY A 3 -16.07 1.70 2.90
C GLY A 3 -14.56 1.88 2.82
N PRO A 4 -13.78 1.03 3.52
CA PRO A 4 -12.35 1.19 3.54
C PRO A 4 -11.69 0.88 2.18
N VAL A 5 -10.57 1.55 1.91
CA VAL A 5 -9.77 1.41 0.68
C VAL A 5 -9.09 0.03 0.55
N TYR A 6 -9.08 -0.78 1.62
CA TYR A 6 -8.33 -2.05 1.72
C TYR A 6 -8.66 -3.08 0.62
N ASN A 7 -9.76 -2.88 -0.11
CA ASN A 7 -10.29 -3.86 -1.05
C ASN A 7 -10.25 -3.41 -2.52
N LEU A 8 -9.05 -3.07 -3.00
CA LEU A 8 -8.81 -3.18 -4.44
C LEU A 8 -8.59 -4.67 -4.73
N SER A 9 -9.69 -5.40 -4.93
CA SER A 9 -9.78 -6.83 -5.22
C SER A 9 -8.50 -7.42 -5.78
N TYR A 10 -7.77 -8.16 -4.95
CA TYR A 10 -6.68 -8.98 -5.44
C TYR A 10 -7.31 -10.13 -6.22
N ASP A 11 -7.05 -10.19 -7.52
CA ASP A 11 -7.44 -11.33 -8.32
C ASP A 11 -6.64 -12.55 -7.84
N THR A 12 -7.31 -13.44 -7.13
CA THR A 12 -6.74 -14.68 -6.61
C THR A 12 -6.52 -15.70 -7.72
N LYS A 13 -7.18 -15.54 -8.88
CA LYS A 13 -6.93 -16.37 -10.06
C LYS A 13 -5.62 -15.91 -10.72
N GLY A 14 -4.59 -16.74 -10.60
CA GLY A 14 -3.27 -16.45 -11.17
C GLY A 14 -2.36 -15.61 -10.26
N MET A 15 -2.60 -15.64 -8.95
CA MET A 15 -1.71 -15.09 -7.94
C MET A 15 -0.48 -16.01 -7.80
N ASN A 16 0.70 -15.47 -8.09
CA ASN A 16 1.98 -16.16 -7.88
C ASN A 16 2.74 -15.50 -6.73
N GLU A 17 3.81 -16.14 -6.25
CA GLU A 17 4.64 -15.67 -5.12
C GLU A 17 5.08 -14.21 -5.31
N LYS A 18 5.44 -13.84 -6.54
CA LYS A 18 5.83 -12.48 -6.89
C LYS A 18 4.68 -11.48 -6.75
N LYS A 19 3.50 -11.77 -7.29
CA LYS A 19 2.31 -10.91 -7.16
C LYS A 19 1.86 -10.79 -5.71
N ALA A 20 1.99 -11.86 -4.92
CA ALA A 20 1.71 -11.81 -3.49
C ALA A 20 2.71 -10.91 -2.74
N ALA A 21 4.01 -11.01 -3.06
CA ALA A 21 5.02 -10.11 -2.52
C ALA A 21 4.82 -8.65 -2.95
N GLU A 22 4.46 -8.40 -4.22
CA GLU A 22 4.10 -7.06 -4.71
C GLU A 22 2.91 -6.49 -3.95
N ALA A 23 1.85 -7.27 -3.74
CA ALA A 23 0.68 -6.88 -2.96
C ALA A 23 1.06 -6.52 -1.52
N PHE A 24 1.82 -7.39 -0.85
CA PHE A 24 2.29 -7.18 0.51
C PHE A 24 3.13 -5.90 0.65
N VAL A 25 4.12 -5.70 -0.23
CA VAL A 25 4.96 -4.50 -0.22
C VAL A 25 4.10 -3.24 -0.51
N SER A 26 3.14 -3.33 -1.43
CA SER A 26 2.22 -2.22 -1.71
C SER A 26 1.41 -1.83 -0.47
N GLU A 27 0.86 -2.83 0.24
CA GLU A 27 0.04 -2.58 1.43
C GLU A 27 0.86 -2.01 2.58
N LEU A 28 2.10 -2.49 2.76
CA LEU A 28 3.05 -1.92 3.72
C LEU A 28 3.29 -0.43 3.44
N PHE A 29 3.62 -0.09 2.19
CA PHE A 29 3.90 1.30 1.81
C PHE A 29 2.64 2.18 1.86
N ALA A 30 1.48 1.67 1.46
CA ALA A 30 0.22 2.39 1.60
C ALA A 30 -0.07 2.73 3.08
N LYS A 31 0.19 1.79 4.00
CA LYS A 31 0.05 2.02 5.44
C LYS A 31 1.03 3.09 5.94
N VAL A 32 2.28 3.06 5.50
CA VAL A 32 3.27 4.10 5.82
C VAL A 32 2.79 5.47 5.32
N LEU A 33 2.42 5.59 4.05
CA LEU A 33 1.95 6.85 3.46
C LEU A 33 0.69 7.38 4.16
N ASN A 34 -0.23 6.50 4.54
CA ASN A 34 -1.41 6.88 5.30
C ASN A 34 -1.04 7.36 6.71
N SER A 35 -0.13 6.68 7.40
CA SER A 35 0.34 7.10 8.73
C SER A 35 1.10 8.44 8.70
N MET A 36 1.80 8.76 7.60
CA MET A 36 2.45 10.06 7.43
C MET A 36 1.43 11.20 7.36
N ASN A 37 0.22 10.97 6.85
CA ASN A 37 -0.82 11.99 6.81
C ASN A 37 -1.34 12.39 8.19
N ASP A 38 -1.20 11.49 9.16
CA ASP A 38 -1.59 11.72 10.56
C ASP A 38 -0.41 12.26 11.40
N ASN A 39 0.80 12.30 10.83
CA ASN A 39 2.00 12.82 11.50
C ASN A 39 1.86 14.35 11.73
N PRO A 40 2.00 14.84 12.96
CA PRO A 40 1.92 16.26 13.29
C PRO A 40 2.85 17.16 12.47
N LEU A 41 4.00 16.63 12.05
CA LEU A 41 5.00 17.37 11.25
C LEU A 41 4.59 17.57 9.79
N VAL A 42 3.66 16.76 9.28
CA VAL A 42 3.18 16.74 7.88
C VAL A 42 1.73 17.23 7.79
N LYS A 43 1.02 17.30 8.93
CA LYS A 43 -0.39 17.64 9.00
C LYS A 43 -0.59 19.11 8.64
N ASP A 44 -1.33 19.37 7.57
CA ASP A 44 -1.72 20.73 7.19
C ASP A 44 -2.48 21.40 8.35
N ASN A 45 -2.06 22.60 8.76
CA ASN A 45 -2.79 23.45 9.70
C ASN A 45 -4.02 24.06 9.00
N LYS A 46 -5.05 23.25 8.77
CA LYS A 46 -6.33 23.70 8.22
C LYS A 46 -7.30 24.07 9.35
N LEU A 47 -8.00 25.18 9.17
CA LEU A 47 -9.06 25.67 10.06
C LEU A 47 -10.22 24.68 10.21
N PHE A 48 -10.47 23.87 9.17
CA PHE A 48 -11.52 22.85 9.16
C PHE A 48 -10.91 21.46 9.02
N PRO A 49 -11.44 20.46 9.76
CA PRO A 49 -11.00 19.07 9.62
C PRO A 49 -11.33 18.56 8.22
N LYS A 50 -10.49 17.65 7.70
CA LYS A 50 -10.74 16.98 6.42
C LYS A 50 -12.04 16.21 6.48
N SER A 51 -12.81 16.25 5.39
CA SER A 51 -14.02 15.43 5.30
C SER A 51 -13.67 13.95 5.19
N ASN A 52 -14.61 13.07 5.55
CA ASN A 52 -14.45 11.62 5.40
C ASN A 52 -14.15 11.23 3.94
N THR A 53 -14.74 11.92 2.97
CA THR A 53 -14.52 11.68 1.55
C THR A 53 -13.11 12.10 1.11
N GLU A 54 -12.62 13.24 1.56
CA GLU A 54 -11.26 13.68 1.27
C GLU A 54 -10.21 12.74 1.87
N LYS A 55 -10.45 12.27 3.10
CA LYS A 55 -9.59 11.28 3.76
C LYS A 55 -9.56 9.99 2.94
N TRP A 56 -10.73 9.46 2.60
CA TRP A 56 -10.84 8.25 1.79
C TRP A 56 -10.17 8.39 0.41
N PHE A 57 -10.38 9.52 -0.28
CA PHE A 57 -9.78 9.76 -1.58
C PHE A 57 -8.25 9.84 -1.49
N LYS A 58 -7.71 10.46 -0.44
CA LYS A 58 -6.26 10.49 -0.20
C LYS A 58 -5.70 9.09 0.08
N GLU A 59 -6.40 8.28 0.88
CA GLU A 59 -6.04 6.88 1.13
C GLU A 59 -6.06 6.06 -0.17
N MET A 60 -7.02 6.29 -1.05
CA MET A 60 -7.11 5.68 -2.38
C MET A 60 -5.90 6.04 -3.25
N LEU A 61 -5.55 7.33 -3.32
CA LEU A 61 -4.37 7.79 -4.06
C LEU A 61 -3.08 7.17 -3.53
N ASN A 62 -2.92 7.11 -2.20
CA ASN A 62 -1.78 6.48 -1.55
C ASN A 62 -1.69 4.98 -1.89
N ALA A 63 -2.83 4.27 -1.92
CA ALA A 63 -2.88 2.86 -2.28
C ALA A 63 -2.46 2.62 -3.74
N GLU A 64 -2.97 3.42 -4.69
CA GLU A 64 -2.57 3.31 -6.10
C GLU A 64 -1.10 3.70 -6.32
N TYR A 65 -0.63 4.73 -5.63
CA TYR A 65 0.77 5.11 -5.69
C TYR A 65 1.68 3.99 -5.15
N ALA A 66 1.34 3.39 -4.01
CA ALA A 66 2.11 2.29 -3.43
C ALA A 66 2.12 1.05 -4.33
N LYS A 67 1.02 0.75 -5.04
CA LYS A 67 0.97 -0.31 -6.06
C LYS A 67 1.88 -0.05 -7.26
N SER A 68 1.95 1.20 -7.71
CA SER A 68 2.86 1.57 -8.80
C SER A 68 4.31 1.47 -8.34
N LEU A 69 4.59 1.96 -7.13
CA LEU A 69 5.90 1.97 -6.51
C LEU A 69 6.45 0.55 -6.29
N SER A 70 5.62 -0.37 -5.79
CA SER A 70 6.01 -1.78 -5.58
C SER A 70 6.41 -2.48 -6.87
N LYS A 71 5.69 -2.22 -7.97
CA LYS A 71 5.92 -2.84 -9.28
C LYS A 71 7.13 -2.28 -10.02
N LYS A 72 7.47 -1.01 -9.79
CA LYS A 72 8.51 -0.30 -10.56
C LYS A 72 9.80 -0.13 -9.76
N GLU A 73 9.73 0.62 -8.67
CA GLU A 73 10.90 1.09 -7.93
C GLU A 73 11.34 0.10 -6.85
N LEU A 74 10.38 -0.55 -6.17
CA LEU A 74 10.69 -1.48 -5.08
C LEU A 74 10.83 -2.94 -5.53
N LYS A 75 11.11 -3.17 -6.82
CA LYS A 75 11.41 -4.52 -7.34
C LYS A 75 12.48 -5.26 -6.52
N PRO A 76 13.58 -4.62 -6.06
CA PRO A 76 14.57 -5.30 -5.23
C PRO A 76 13.97 -5.81 -3.91
N LEU A 77 13.15 -4.99 -3.25
CA LEU A 77 12.48 -5.36 -2.00
C LEU A 77 11.45 -6.47 -2.22
N VAL A 78 10.66 -6.38 -3.29
CA VAL A 78 9.73 -7.45 -3.69
C VAL A 78 10.48 -8.77 -3.91
N ASN A 79 11.63 -8.74 -4.59
CA ASN A 79 12.44 -9.93 -4.81
C ASN A 79 13.03 -10.48 -3.50
N GLN A 80 13.44 -9.62 -2.55
CA GLN A 80 13.88 -10.05 -1.23
C GLN A 80 12.75 -10.77 -0.48
N VAL A 81 11.53 -10.24 -0.52
CA VAL A 81 10.35 -10.87 0.08
C VAL A 81 10.03 -12.21 -0.60
N VAL A 82 10.07 -12.28 -1.93
CA VAL A 82 9.89 -13.56 -2.64
C VAL A 82 10.94 -14.59 -2.20
N ASN A 83 12.19 -14.18 -2.10
CA ASN A 83 13.29 -15.08 -1.76
C ASN A 83 13.30 -15.49 -0.28
N SER A 84 12.77 -14.67 0.63
CA SER A 84 12.64 -15.04 2.04
C SER A 84 11.51 -16.04 2.30
N ILE A 85 10.50 -16.07 1.41
CA ILE A 85 9.35 -16.97 1.52
C ILE A 85 9.62 -18.30 0.81
N LYS A 86 10.54 -18.34 -0.18
CA LYS A 86 10.91 -19.60 -0.84
C LYS A 86 11.46 -20.59 0.20
N PRO A 87 10.88 -21.80 0.32
CA PRO A 87 11.41 -22.80 1.22
C PRO A 87 12.84 -23.11 0.78
N ASN A 88 13.78 -23.03 1.73
CA ASN A 88 15.15 -23.45 1.56
C ASN A 88 15.13 -24.94 1.19
N ARG A 89 15.10 -25.26 -0.11
CA ARG A 89 15.31 -26.62 -0.61
C ARG A 89 16.80 -26.92 -0.46
N LYS A 90 17.19 -27.29 0.76
CA LYS A 90 18.39 -28.07 1.01
C LYS A 90 18.08 -29.54 0.76
#